data_AF-O83434-F1
#
_entry.id   AF-O83434-F1
#
_cell.length_a   1.000
_cell.length_b   1.000
_cell.length_c   1.000
_cell.angle_alpha   90.00
_cell.angle_beta   90.00
_cell.angle_gamma   90.00
#
_symmetry.space_group_name_H-M   'P 1'
#
loop_
_entity.id
_entity.type
_entity.pdbx_description
1 polymer ?
#
loop_
_entity_poly.entity_id
_entity_poly.type
_entity_poly.pdbx_seq_one_letter_code
_entity_poly.pdbx_strand_id
1 'polypeptide(L)'
;MRILLTNDDGYQAAGIRALHAALKAAPEGYEVTVVAPDRDRSAVSHGITTLEPVTVKEVEPGIWSCSGTPVDCVNRALRQVCVGTPPDVVVSGINEGENLGTDIVFSGTVAAARQAVMYGIAGIAASLLPVSDFGTGCRFQALARFVARHVRALAALSSEDVLVNINARSAQAYARACYARVASSDI
;
A
#
# COMPACT_ATOMS: atom_id res chain seq x y z
N MET A 1 10.37 13.53 -1.18
CA MET A 1 9.65 12.58 -0.32
C MET A 1 9.90 11.21 -0.88
N ARG A 2 10.31 10.27 -0.02
CA ARG A 2 10.59 8.87 -0.33
C ARG A 2 9.36 8.04 -0.01
N ILE A 3 8.90 7.26 -0.97
CA ILE A 3 7.67 6.49 -0.89
C ILE A 3 8.01 5.02 -1.12
N LEU A 4 7.69 4.18 -0.14
CA LEU A 4 7.71 2.74 -0.31
C LEU A 4 6.32 2.27 -0.77
N LEU A 5 6.27 1.57 -1.89
CA LEU A 5 5.07 0.92 -2.39
C LEU A 5 5.09 -0.58 -2.14
N THR A 6 3.94 -1.12 -1.77
CA THR A 6 3.70 -2.56 -1.69
C THR A 6 2.24 -2.88 -2.02
N ASN A 7 1.89 -4.14 -2.23
CA ASN A 7 0.51 -4.59 -2.41
C ASN A 7 0.47 -6.12 -2.23
N ASP A 8 -0.54 -6.68 -1.58
CA ASP A 8 -0.69 -8.12 -1.42
C ASP A 8 -0.99 -8.86 -2.73
N ASP A 9 -1.62 -8.20 -3.71
CA ASP A 9 -1.81 -8.76 -5.06
C ASP A 9 -0.47 -9.06 -5.79
N GLY A 10 0.65 -8.56 -5.26
CA GLY A 10 1.99 -8.75 -5.80
C GLY A 10 2.48 -7.62 -6.71
N TYR A 11 3.78 -7.60 -6.99
CA TYR A 11 4.45 -6.48 -7.69
C TYR A 11 4.00 -6.28 -9.15
N GLN A 12 3.40 -7.30 -9.78
CA GLN A 12 2.89 -7.23 -11.15
C GLN A 12 1.42 -6.81 -11.24
N ALA A 13 0.71 -6.71 -10.11
CA ALA A 13 -0.71 -6.38 -10.10
C ALA A 13 -1.00 -5.01 -10.73
N ALA A 14 -2.13 -4.90 -11.42
CA ALA A 14 -2.49 -3.68 -12.14
C ALA A 14 -2.63 -2.46 -11.20
N GLY A 15 -3.12 -2.68 -9.98
CA GLY A 15 -3.30 -1.62 -8.98
C GLY A 15 -2.00 -0.98 -8.51
N ILE A 16 -1.00 -1.78 -8.11
CA ILE A 16 0.32 -1.25 -7.70
C ILE A 16 1.08 -0.63 -8.87
N ARG A 17 0.95 -1.20 -10.08
CA ARG A 17 1.58 -0.63 -11.28
C ARG A 17 0.99 0.71 -11.66
N ALA A 18 -0.33 0.87 -11.57
CA ALA A 18 -1.00 2.15 -11.78
C ALA A 18 -0.57 3.19 -10.73
N LEU A 19 -0.49 2.79 -9.46
CA LEU A 19 -0.04 3.67 -8.38
C LEU A 19 1.42 4.09 -8.56
N HIS A 20 2.32 3.15 -8.88
CA HIS A 20 3.72 3.42 -9.18
C HIS A 20 3.86 4.43 -10.33
N ALA A 21 3.15 4.21 -11.44
CA ALA A 21 3.19 5.12 -12.59
C ALA A 21 2.69 6.54 -12.23
N ALA A 22 1.60 6.64 -11.45
CA ALA A 22 1.06 7.94 -11.04
C ALA A 22 2.01 8.70 -10.11
N LEU A 23 2.68 8.00 -9.18
CA LEU A 23 3.65 8.62 -8.26
C LEU A 23 4.93 9.03 -8.98
N LYS A 24 5.44 8.22 -9.91
CA LYS A 24 6.61 8.57 -10.74
C LYS A 24 6.37 9.76 -11.67
N ALA A 25 5.13 9.94 -12.13
CA ALA A 25 4.73 11.05 -12.99
C ALA A 25 4.33 12.33 -12.22
N ALA A 26 4.35 12.30 -10.89
CA ALA A 26 3.94 13.43 -10.07
C ALA A 26 4.96 14.58 -10.15
N PRO A 27 4.52 15.85 -10.29
CA PRO A 27 5.41 17.01 -10.45
C PRO A 27 6.32 17.27 -9.25
N GLU A 28 5.99 16.74 -8.08
CA GLU A 28 6.79 16.83 -6.86
C GLU A 28 8.11 16.03 -6.92
N GLY A 29 8.28 15.14 -7.91
CA GLY A 29 9.51 14.38 -8.10
C GLY A 29 9.77 13.36 -7.01
N TYR A 30 8.76 12.57 -6.63
CA TYR A 30 8.88 11.56 -5.58
C TYR A 30 9.94 10.49 -5.91
N GLU A 31 10.70 10.08 -4.89
CA GLU A 31 11.54 8.89 -4.95
C GLU A 31 10.67 7.70 -4.55
N VAL A 32 10.46 6.77 -5.47
CA VAL A 32 9.52 5.66 -5.29
C VAL A 32 10.27 4.35 -5.40
N THR A 33 10.19 3.54 -4.34
CA THR A 33 10.69 2.17 -4.30
C THR A 33 9.51 1.23 -4.17
N VAL A 34 9.46 0.17 -4.98
CA VAL A 34 8.45 -0.89 -4.84
C VAL A 34 9.11 -2.10 -4.19
N VAL A 35 8.54 -2.61 -3.11
CA VAL A 35 8.87 -3.93 -2.56
C VAL A 35 7.55 -4.64 -2.31
N ALA A 36 7.24 -5.66 -3.11
CA ALA A 36 5.96 -6.37 -3.03
C ALA A 36 6.16 -7.87 -3.27
N PRO A 37 5.20 -8.71 -2.84
CA PRO A 37 5.25 -10.14 -3.05
C PRO A 37 5.43 -10.51 -4.53
N ASP A 38 6.11 -11.63 -4.78
CA ASP A 38 6.33 -12.21 -6.11
C ASP A 38 5.06 -12.82 -6.73
N ARG A 39 4.01 -12.99 -5.94
CA ARG A 39 2.69 -13.53 -6.29
C ARG A 39 1.64 -12.96 -5.35
N ASP A 40 0.38 -13.19 -5.68
CA ASP A 40 -0.74 -12.87 -4.82
C ASP A 40 -0.59 -13.52 -3.43
N ARG A 41 -0.72 -12.69 -2.38
CA ARG A 41 -0.70 -13.03 -0.95
C ARG A 41 -1.94 -12.47 -0.24
N SER A 42 -3.11 -12.59 -0.85
CA SER A 42 -4.39 -12.18 -0.27
C SER A 42 -4.72 -12.95 1.02
N ALA A 43 -5.52 -12.32 1.89
CA ALA A 43 -6.06 -12.89 3.13
C ALA A 43 -4.99 -13.42 4.12
N VAL A 44 -3.76 -12.90 4.06
CA VAL A 44 -2.67 -13.27 4.99
C VAL A 44 -2.65 -12.46 6.28
N SER A 45 -3.52 -11.44 6.42
CA SER A 45 -3.55 -10.53 7.57
C SER A 45 -2.16 -9.95 7.88
N HIS A 46 -1.78 -9.81 9.15
CA HIS A 46 -0.46 -9.42 9.62
C HIS A 46 0.50 -10.61 9.76
N GLY A 47 0.53 -11.47 8.73
CA GLY A 47 1.41 -12.64 8.70
C GLY A 47 2.88 -12.25 8.57
N ILE A 48 3.78 -13.06 9.15
CA ILE A 48 5.24 -12.95 9.00
C ILE A 48 5.77 -14.32 8.61
N THR A 49 6.55 -14.41 7.54
CA THR A 49 7.20 -15.66 7.14
C THR A 49 8.36 -15.98 8.09
N THR A 50 8.30 -17.14 8.76
CA THR A 50 9.26 -17.56 9.79
C THR A 50 9.94 -18.92 9.52
N LEU A 51 9.32 -19.80 8.73
CA LEU A 51 9.79 -21.17 8.51
C LEU A 51 10.75 -21.29 7.31
N GLU A 52 10.73 -20.32 6.40
CA GLU A 52 11.59 -20.26 5.24
C GLU A 52 12.29 -18.89 5.10
N PRO A 53 13.47 -18.83 4.45
CA PRO A 53 14.12 -17.56 4.17
C PRO A 53 13.27 -16.67 3.26
N VAL A 54 12.98 -15.45 3.71
CA VAL A 54 12.41 -14.40 2.84
C VAL A 54 13.53 -13.82 1.99
N THR A 55 13.40 -13.96 0.67
CA THR A 55 14.32 -13.42 -0.33
C THR A 55 13.73 -12.17 -0.97
N VAL A 56 14.59 -11.22 -1.29
CA VAL A 56 14.22 -9.99 -2.00
C VAL A 56 15.18 -9.77 -3.16
N LYS A 57 14.63 -9.51 -4.36
CA LYS A 57 15.40 -9.37 -5.61
C LYS A 57 14.89 -8.18 -6.40
N GLU A 58 15.81 -7.34 -6.89
CA GLU A 58 15.46 -6.29 -7.84
C GLU A 58 15.13 -6.90 -9.20
N VAL A 59 13.92 -6.63 -9.68
CA VAL A 59 13.39 -7.17 -10.95
C VAL A 59 13.35 -6.10 -12.05
N GLU A 60 13.18 -4.84 -11.67
CA GLU A 60 13.31 -3.64 -12.50
C GLU A 60 13.95 -2.54 -11.64
N PRO A 61 14.59 -1.51 -12.21
CA PRO A 61 15.18 -0.43 -11.41
C PRO A 61 14.19 0.17 -10.40
N GLY A 62 14.50 0.02 -9.10
CA GLY A 62 13.65 0.49 -7.99
C GLY A 62 12.43 -0.40 -7.67
N ILE A 63 12.27 -1.55 -8.34
CA ILE A 63 11.18 -2.51 -8.10
C ILE A 63 11.77 -3.86 -7.68
N TRP A 64 11.36 -4.30 -6.50
CA TRP A 64 11.85 -5.50 -5.85
C TRP A 64 10.71 -6.48 -5.62
N SER A 65 10.93 -7.73 -6.02
CA SER A 65 10.06 -8.85 -5.64
C SER A 65 10.50 -9.42 -4.31
N CYS A 66 9.53 -9.86 -3.50
CA CYS A 66 9.73 -10.49 -2.20
C CYS A 66 9.03 -11.86 -2.16
N SER A 67 9.67 -12.90 -1.64
CA SER A 67 9.03 -14.23 -1.54
C SER A 67 8.00 -14.33 -0.40
N GLY A 68 8.04 -13.40 0.55
CA GLY A 68 7.24 -13.42 1.78
C GLY A 68 5.87 -12.75 1.66
N THR A 69 5.35 -12.33 2.81
CA THR A 69 4.09 -11.59 2.95
C THR A 69 4.27 -10.08 2.68
N PRO A 70 3.20 -9.29 2.58
CA PRO A 70 3.28 -7.83 2.49
C PRO A 70 3.99 -7.19 3.70
N VAL A 71 3.81 -7.75 4.89
CA VAL A 71 4.53 -7.32 6.10
C VAL A 71 6.02 -7.61 5.98
N ASP A 72 6.39 -8.77 5.43
CA ASP A 72 7.79 -9.08 5.13
C ASP A 72 8.38 -8.12 4.10
N CYS A 73 7.59 -7.68 3.12
CA CYS A 73 8.02 -6.67 2.15
C CYS A 73 8.42 -5.36 2.84
N VAL A 74 7.59 -4.86 3.78
CA VAL A 74 7.92 -3.66 4.57
C VAL A 74 9.16 -3.91 5.43
N ASN A 75 9.23 -5.05 6.12
CA ASN A 75 10.38 -5.40 6.97
C ASN A 75 11.69 -5.44 6.16
N ARG A 76 11.68 -6.09 4.99
CA ARG A 76 12.85 -6.22 4.12
C ARG A 76 13.20 -4.90 3.45
N ALA A 77 12.20 -4.09 3.09
CA ALA A 77 12.44 -2.76 2.58
C ALA A 77 13.24 -1.92 3.58
N LEU A 78 12.79 -1.84 4.83
CA LEU A 78 13.42 -1.01 5.86
C LEU A 78 14.79 -1.53 6.31
N ARG A 79 15.00 -2.85 6.29
CA ARG A 79 16.22 -3.48 6.82
C ARG A 79 17.27 -3.81 5.76
N GLN A 80 16.91 -3.82 4.48
CA GLN A 80 17.80 -4.28 3.41
C GLN A 80 17.79 -3.38 2.17
N VAL A 81 16.61 -2.94 1.69
CA VAL A 81 16.51 -2.20 0.41
C VAL A 81 16.73 -0.70 0.59
N CYS A 82 16.09 -0.09 1.59
CA CYS A 82 16.08 1.35 1.86
C CYS A 82 17.02 1.71 3.03
N VAL A 83 18.09 0.94 3.23
CA VAL A 83 19.02 1.16 4.35
C VAL A 83 19.77 2.49 4.18
N GLY A 84 19.79 3.31 5.23
CA GLY A 84 20.40 4.65 5.21
C GLY A 84 19.48 5.73 4.63
N THR A 85 18.45 5.36 3.87
CA THR A 85 17.47 6.28 3.27
C THR A 85 16.04 5.76 3.45
N PRO A 86 15.54 5.67 4.71
CA PRO A 86 14.22 5.11 4.99
C PRO A 86 13.10 5.92 4.29
N PRO A 87 12.00 5.27 3.91
CA PRO A 87 10.85 5.95 3.32
C PRO A 87 10.19 6.90 4.35
N ASP A 88 9.61 7.99 3.85
CA ASP A 88 8.83 8.92 4.67
C ASP A 88 7.39 8.42 4.85
N VAL A 89 6.93 7.57 3.93
CA VAL A 89 5.59 6.96 3.92
C VAL A 89 5.62 5.61 3.21
N VAL A 90 4.83 4.67 3.71
CA VAL A 90 4.51 3.42 3.02
C VAL A 90 3.09 3.51 2.49
N VAL A 91 2.92 3.28 1.19
CA VAL A 91 1.61 3.18 0.54
C VAL A 91 1.41 1.75 0.06
N SER A 92 0.47 1.05 0.69
CA SER A 92 0.06 -0.29 0.30
C SER A 92 -1.18 -0.23 -0.60
N GLY A 93 -1.11 -0.87 -1.77
CA GLY A 93 -2.18 -0.94 -2.75
C GLY A 93 -1.75 -0.47 -4.16
N ILE A 94 -2.69 -0.21 -5.07
CA ILE A 94 -4.14 -0.31 -4.86
C ILE A 94 -4.59 -1.77 -4.85
N ASN A 95 -5.21 -2.21 -3.76
CA ASN A 95 -5.82 -3.52 -3.65
C ASN A 95 -7.05 -3.65 -4.56
N GLU A 96 -7.20 -4.80 -5.22
CA GLU A 96 -8.44 -5.17 -5.91
C GLU A 96 -9.46 -5.72 -4.88
N GLY A 97 -10.49 -4.92 -4.60
CA GLY A 97 -11.44 -5.20 -3.52
C GLY A 97 -11.32 -4.18 -2.40
N GLU A 98 -12.44 -3.91 -1.75
CA GLU A 98 -12.54 -2.97 -0.64
C GLU A 98 -12.06 -3.57 0.68
N ASN A 99 -11.53 -2.72 1.56
CA ASN A 99 -11.11 -3.08 2.90
C ASN A 99 -11.90 -2.21 3.88
N LEU A 100 -13.17 -2.55 4.09
CA LEU A 100 -14.11 -1.82 4.94
C LEU A 100 -14.44 -2.61 6.22
N GLY A 101 -14.73 -1.91 7.32
CA GLY A 101 -15.18 -2.54 8.56
C GLY A 101 -14.22 -3.62 9.06
N THR A 102 -14.72 -4.85 9.25
CA THR A 102 -13.95 -5.99 9.74
C THR A 102 -13.02 -6.61 8.70
N ASP A 103 -13.17 -6.29 7.41
CA ASP A 103 -12.36 -6.88 6.33
C ASP A 103 -10.88 -6.52 6.48
N ILE A 104 -10.62 -5.36 7.11
CA ILE A 104 -9.27 -4.87 7.42
C ILE A 104 -8.48 -5.83 8.34
N VAL A 105 -9.17 -6.73 9.06
CA VAL A 105 -8.54 -7.73 9.94
C VAL A 105 -7.79 -8.78 9.11
N PHE A 106 -8.31 -9.13 7.93
CA PHE A 106 -7.76 -10.18 7.07
C PHE A 106 -6.88 -9.62 5.94
N SER A 107 -6.97 -8.32 5.69
CA SER A 107 -6.27 -7.62 4.61
C SER A 107 -4.75 -7.58 4.77
N GLY A 108 -4.02 -8.12 3.78
CA GLY A 108 -2.57 -7.96 3.67
C GLY A 108 -2.19 -6.52 3.29
N THR A 109 -3.02 -5.84 2.48
CA THR A 109 -2.86 -4.42 2.15
C THR A 109 -2.83 -3.55 3.41
N VAL A 110 -3.83 -3.69 4.28
CA VAL A 110 -3.92 -2.90 5.52
C VAL A 110 -2.82 -3.29 6.50
N ALA A 111 -2.49 -4.58 6.59
CA ALA A 111 -1.41 -5.05 7.45
C ALA A 111 -0.04 -4.46 7.08
N ALA A 112 0.27 -4.29 5.79
CA ALA A 112 1.49 -3.63 5.36
C ALA A 112 1.54 -2.14 5.78
N ALA A 113 0.44 -1.41 5.61
CA ALA A 113 0.35 -0.02 6.09
C ALA A 113 0.46 0.05 7.63
N ARG A 114 -0.17 -0.88 8.35
CA ARG A 114 -0.05 -1.00 9.81
C ARG A 114 1.39 -1.29 10.25
N GLN A 115 2.10 -2.17 9.52
CA GLN A 115 3.50 -2.47 9.81
C GLN A 115 4.39 -1.24 9.70
N ALA A 116 4.12 -0.34 8.74
CA ALA A 116 4.83 0.92 8.62
C ALA A 116 4.62 1.82 9.86
N VAL A 117 3.37 1.95 10.30
CA VAL A 117 3.00 2.72 11.49
C VAL A 117 3.71 2.20 12.74
N MET A 118 3.82 0.87 12.89
CA MET A 118 4.59 0.23 13.98
C MET A 118 6.10 0.57 13.95
N TYR A 119 6.64 1.00 12.82
CA TYR A 119 8.02 1.51 12.70
C TYR A 119 8.12 3.04 12.83
N GLY A 120 7.03 3.73 13.16
CA GLY A 120 6.98 5.19 13.21
C GLY A 120 6.97 5.86 11.82
N ILE A 121 6.59 5.12 10.78
CA ILE A 121 6.51 5.60 9.40
C ILE A 121 5.04 5.71 9.01
N ALA A 122 4.66 6.81 8.33
CA ALA A 122 3.28 7.00 7.90
C ALA A 122 2.80 5.82 7.03
N GLY A 123 1.63 5.26 7.35
CA GLY A 123 1.06 4.11 6.65
C GLY A 123 -0.26 4.45 5.96
N ILE A 124 -0.32 4.22 4.65
CA ILE A 124 -1.52 4.42 3.83
C ILE A 124 -1.88 3.09 3.16
N ALA A 125 -3.11 2.62 3.32
CA ALA A 125 -3.69 1.53 2.54
C ALA A 125 -4.70 2.12 1.54
N ALA A 126 -4.66 1.66 0.29
CA ALA A 126 -5.58 2.08 -0.76
C ALA A 126 -6.24 0.87 -1.42
N SER A 127 -7.55 0.93 -1.57
CA SER A 127 -8.39 -0.19 -1.99
C SER A 127 -9.50 0.29 -2.91
N LEU A 128 -9.84 -0.51 -3.92
CA LEU A 128 -10.81 -0.13 -4.95
C LEU A 128 -11.92 -1.17 -5.05
N LEU A 129 -13.16 -0.73 -4.89
CA LEU A 129 -14.35 -1.52 -5.19
C LEU A 129 -14.51 -1.63 -6.72
N PRO A 130 -14.49 -2.84 -7.31
CA PRO A 130 -14.68 -3.04 -8.75
C PRO A 130 -16.05 -2.56 -9.26
N VAL A 131 -16.21 -2.46 -10.59
CA VAL A 131 -17.50 -2.06 -11.21
C VAL A 131 -18.52 -3.20 -11.17
N SER A 132 -18.04 -4.43 -11.17
CA SER A 132 -18.86 -5.65 -11.10
C SER A 132 -18.38 -6.52 -9.94
N ASP A 133 -19.30 -7.28 -9.35
CA ASP A 133 -19.00 -8.19 -8.24
C ASP A 133 -18.00 -9.31 -8.62
N PHE A 134 -17.73 -9.49 -9.92
CA PHE A 134 -16.77 -10.47 -10.45
C PHE A 134 -15.35 -9.90 -10.64
N GLY A 135 -14.99 -8.78 -10.00
CA GLY A 135 -13.64 -8.19 -10.07
C GLY A 135 -13.30 -7.48 -11.40
N THR A 136 -14.11 -7.67 -12.44
CA THR A 136 -13.79 -7.07 -13.75
C THR A 136 -14.04 -5.55 -13.77
N GLY A 137 -13.12 -4.82 -14.42
CA GLY A 137 -13.30 -3.40 -14.76
C GLY A 137 -12.74 -2.39 -13.74
N CYS A 138 -11.79 -2.77 -12.89
CA CYS A 138 -11.11 -1.82 -11.99
C CYS A 138 -10.37 -0.71 -12.76
N ARG A 139 -10.80 0.53 -12.54
CA ARG A 139 -10.18 1.75 -13.08
C ARG A 139 -9.21 2.35 -12.06
N PHE A 140 -8.07 1.69 -11.88
CA PHE A 140 -7.08 2.09 -10.88
C PHE A 140 -6.53 3.52 -11.06
N GLN A 141 -6.56 4.05 -12.28
CA GLN A 141 -5.90 5.32 -12.62
C GLN A 141 -6.47 6.53 -11.85
N ALA A 142 -7.78 6.55 -11.57
CA ALA A 142 -8.39 7.65 -10.84
C ALA A 142 -7.91 7.68 -9.38
N LEU A 143 -7.88 6.52 -8.72
CA LEU A 143 -7.40 6.40 -7.34
C LEU A 143 -5.88 6.58 -7.25
N ALA A 144 -5.13 6.05 -8.20
CA ALA A 144 -3.68 6.22 -8.27
C ALA A 144 -3.30 7.71 -8.36
N ARG A 145 -3.97 8.49 -9.22
CA ARG A 145 -3.77 9.94 -9.31
C ARG A 145 -4.21 10.69 -8.07
N PHE A 146 -5.31 10.27 -7.43
CA PHE A 146 -5.77 10.87 -6.18
C PHE A 146 -4.72 10.68 -5.08
N VAL A 147 -4.25 9.44 -4.88
CA VAL A 147 -3.20 9.14 -3.90
C VAL A 147 -1.92 9.90 -4.23
N ALA A 148 -1.45 9.89 -5.48
CA ALA A 148 -0.23 10.61 -5.86
C ALA A 148 -0.30 12.12 -5.60
N ARG A 149 -1.45 12.75 -5.89
CA ARG A 149 -1.68 14.18 -5.66
C ARG A 149 -1.75 14.53 -4.17
N HIS A 150 -2.25 13.61 -3.34
CA HIS A 150 -2.56 13.90 -1.93
C HIS A 150 -1.66 13.16 -0.94
N VAL A 151 -0.66 12.40 -1.39
CA VAL A 151 0.14 11.51 -0.53
C VAL A 151 0.75 12.23 0.66
N ARG A 152 1.22 13.48 0.50
CA ARG A 152 1.74 14.29 1.61
C ARG A 152 0.67 14.63 2.65
N ALA A 153 -0.52 15.04 2.19
CA ALA A 153 -1.62 15.37 3.08
C ALA A 153 -2.16 14.12 3.78
N LEU A 154 -2.25 12.99 3.05
CA LEU A 154 -2.65 11.70 3.59
C LEU A 154 -1.64 11.20 4.62
N ALA A 155 -0.33 11.28 4.33
CA ALA A 155 0.72 10.88 5.27
C ALA A 155 0.65 11.71 6.57
N ALA A 156 0.31 13.00 6.49
CA ALA A 156 0.14 13.86 7.66
C ALA A 156 -1.09 13.52 8.53
N LEU A 157 -2.02 12.69 8.04
CA LEU A 157 -3.12 12.15 8.84
C LEU A 157 -2.71 10.87 9.61
N SER A 158 -1.57 10.28 9.27
CA SER A 158 -1.02 9.12 9.96
C SER A 158 -0.22 9.57 11.19
N SER A 159 -0.26 8.75 12.25
CA SER A 159 0.51 8.94 13.49
C SER A 159 0.90 7.57 14.05
N GLU A 160 1.54 7.54 15.22
CA GLU A 160 2.07 6.31 15.85
C GLU A 160 1.03 5.17 16.00
N ASP A 161 -0.25 5.51 16.15
CA ASP A 161 -1.36 4.54 16.26
C ASP A 161 -2.42 4.69 15.16
N VAL A 162 -2.14 5.49 14.11
CA VAL A 162 -3.13 5.82 13.07
C VAL A 162 -2.55 5.56 11.69
N LEU A 163 -3.13 4.58 11.00
CA LEU A 163 -2.96 4.41 9.55
C LEU A 163 -4.11 5.10 8.80
N VAL A 164 -3.87 5.44 7.53
CA VAL A 164 -4.91 5.97 6.64
C VAL A 164 -5.42 4.85 5.74
N ASN A 165 -6.70 4.53 5.82
CA ASN A 165 -7.35 3.52 4.97
C ASN A 165 -8.26 4.20 3.94
N ILE A 166 -7.96 4.07 2.66
CA ILE A 166 -8.67 4.71 1.55
C ILE A 166 -9.43 3.63 0.79
N ASN A 167 -10.75 3.78 0.75
CA ASN A 167 -11.62 2.97 -0.10
C ASN A 167 -12.30 3.87 -1.13
N ALA A 168 -12.37 3.42 -2.38
CA ALA A 168 -13.06 4.15 -3.45
C ALA A 168 -13.79 3.20 -4.39
N ARG A 169 -14.85 3.69 -5.04
CA ARG A 169 -15.51 2.98 -6.15
C ARG A 169 -14.70 3.15 -7.42
N SER A 170 -14.57 2.10 -8.23
CA SER A 170 -14.00 2.22 -9.58
C SER A 170 -14.73 3.29 -10.39
N ALA A 171 -14.02 4.35 -10.75
CA ALA A 171 -14.56 5.52 -11.43
C ALA A 171 -13.50 6.18 -12.33
N GLN A 172 -13.91 7.08 -13.21
CA GLN A 172 -12.98 7.83 -14.07
C GLN A 172 -12.32 9.01 -13.32
N ALA A 173 -13.03 9.60 -12.37
CA ALA A 173 -12.59 10.70 -11.53
C ALA A 173 -13.41 10.73 -10.23
N TYR A 174 -12.87 11.39 -9.20
CA TYR A 174 -13.55 11.66 -7.95
C TYR A 174 -13.76 13.15 -7.78
N ALA A 175 -14.98 13.57 -7.42
CA ALA A 175 -15.29 14.97 -7.15
C ALA A 175 -14.88 15.41 -5.74
N ARG A 176 -14.87 14.47 -4.78
CA ARG A 176 -14.55 14.71 -3.37
C ARG A 176 -14.08 13.43 -2.71
N ALA A 177 -13.45 13.57 -1.55
CA ALA A 177 -13.23 12.51 -0.58
C ALA A 177 -13.82 12.93 0.76
N CYS A 178 -14.30 11.96 1.54
CA CYS A 178 -14.72 12.14 2.92
C CYS A 178 -13.82 11.27 3.79
N TYR A 179 -13.50 11.73 5.00
CA TYR A 179 -12.75 10.93 5.96
C TYR A 179 -13.43 10.99 7.33
N ALA A 180 -13.22 9.94 8.11
CA ALA A 180 -13.61 9.85 9.50
C ALA A 180 -12.49 9.15 10.25
N ARG A 181 -12.31 9.50 11.54
CA ARG A 181 -11.43 8.75 12.43
C ARG A 181 -12.28 7.69 13.12
N VAL A 182 -11.93 6.42 12.92
CA VAL A 182 -12.49 5.32 13.72
C VAL A 182 -11.69 5.30 15.01
N ALA A 183 -12.30 5.72 16.12
CA ALA A 183 -11.62 5.76 17.41
C ALA A 183 -11.19 4.35 17.83
N SER A 184 -9.97 4.22 18.35
CA SER A 184 -9.66 3.15 19.31
C SER A 184 -10.53 3.41 20.53
N SER A 185 -11.31 2.42 20.97
CA SER A 185 -11.86 2.48 22.31
C SER A 185 -10.69 2.61 23.28
N ASP A 186 -10.65 3.68 24.07
CA ASP A 186 -9.81 3.73 25.25
C ASP A 186 -10.28 2.59 26.16
N ILE A 187 -9.61 1.43 26.08
CA ILE A 187 -9.78 0.31 27.01
C ILE A 187 -8.62 0.35 27.99
#